data_AF-A0A5M7QAA5-F1
#
_entry.id   AF-A0A5M7QAA5-F1
#
_cell.length_a   1.000
_cell.length_b   1.000
_cell.length_c   1.000
_cell.angle_alpha   90.00
_cell.angle_beta   90.00
_cell.angle_gamma   90.00
#
_symmetry.space_group_name_H-M   'P 1'
#
loop_
_entity.id
_entity.type
_entity.pdbx_description
1 polymer ?
#
loop_
_entity_poly.entity_id
_entity_poly.type
_entity_poly.pdbx_seq_one_letter_code
_entity_poly.pdbx_strand_id
1 'polypeptide(L)'
;MADESQQETTHFGFQTVAKSEKADKVADVFHSVAAKYDLMNDLMSFGVHRIWKRFTIDSSGVRRGQRVLDLAGGTGDLTAKFSRLVGDT
;
A
#
# COMPACT_ATOMS: atom_id res chain seq x y z
N MET A 1 9.49 21.64 -41.64
CA MET A 1 8.82 20.55 -40.90
C MET A 1 9.15 20.79 -39.44
N ALA A 2 8.29 21.55 -38.77
CA ALA A 2 8.50 21.94 -37.37
C ALA A 2 8.05 20.77 -36.49
N ASP A 3 9.00 20.19 -35.76
CA ASP A 3 8.76 19.18 -34.74
C ASP A 3 8.27 19.89 -33.47
N GLU A 4 6.98 20.24 -33.46
CA GLU A 4 6.29 20.66 -32.24
C GLU A 4 5.81 19.43 -31.48
N SER A 5 6.75 18.67 -30.91
CA SER A 5 6.41 17.79 -29.79
C SER A 5 6.01 18.69 -28.62
N GLN A 6 4.74 19.04 -28.52
CA GLN A 6 4.17 19.72 -27.35
C GLN A 6 4.57 18.90 -26.13
N GLN A 7 5.55 19.38 -25.36
CA GLN A 7 5.94 18.74 -24.11
C GLN A 7 4.77 18.92 -23.15
N GLU A 8 3.86 17.95 -23.11
CA GLU A 8 2.72 17.98 -22.21
C GLU A 8 3.22 17.90 -20.77
N THR A 9 3.29 19.07 -20.12
CA THR A 9 3.65 19.18 -18.70
C THR A 9 2.42 19.05 -17.81
N THR A 10 2.63 18.71 -16.55
CA THR A 10 1.59 18.53 -15.52
C THR A 10 2.13 18.94 -14.17
N HIS A 11 1.25 19.14 -13.19
CA HIS A 11 1.65 19.52 -11.84
C HIS A 11 1.86 18.30 -10.93
N PHE A 12 2.93 18.37 -10.14
CA PHE A 12 3.27 17.47 -9.04
C PHE A 12 3.61 18.31 -7.81
N GLY A 13 2.66 18.41 -6.87
CA GLY A 13 2.77 19.35 -5.75
C GLY A 13 2.87 20.80 -6.26
N PHE A 14 3.94 21.49 -5.89
CA PHE A 14 4.23 22.87 -6.32
C PHE A 14 5.13 22.96 -7.56
N GLN A 15 5.48 21.83 -8.19
CA GLN A 15 6.37 21.77 -9.36
C GLN A 15 5.61 21.40 -10.63
N THR A 16 6.04 21.97 -11.76
CA THR A 16 5.61 21.57 -13.11
C THR A 16 6.61 20.56 -13.66
N VAL A 17 6.14 19.38 -14.06
CA VAL A 17 6.95 18.25 -14.52
C VAL A 17 6.42 17.73 -15.85
N ALA A 18 7.23 17.04 -16.65
CA ALA A 18 6.71 16.37 -17.84
C ALA A 18 5.68 15.29 -17.44
N LYS A 19 4.60 15.11 -18.22
CA LYS A 19 3.58 14.07 -17.93
C LYS A 19 4.19 12.69 -17.77
N SER A 20 5.20 12.36 -18.58
CA SER A 20 5.93 11.09 -18.53
C SER A 20 6.60 10.85 -17.18
N GLU A 21 7.05 11.89 -16.49
CA GLU A 21 7.79 11.80 -15.22
C GLU A 21 6.88 11.79 -13.98
N LYS A 22 5.61 12.17 -14.12
CA LYS A 22 4.70 12.29 -12.97
C LYS A 22 4.43 10.94 -12.31
N ALA A 23 4.24 9.88 -13.10
CA ALA A 23 3.95 8.55 -12.58
C ALA A 23 5.11 8.03 -11.72
N ASP A 24 6.34 8.19 -12.21
CA ASP A 24 7.55 7.76 -11.50
C ASP A 24 7.74 8.57 -10.20
N LYS A 25 7.56 9.90 -10.24
CA LYS A 25 7.62 10.73 -9.02
C LYS A 25 6.56 10.35 -7.98
N VAL A 26 5.35 9.98 -8.42
CA VAL A 26 4.31 9.48 -7.51
C VAL A 26 4.75 8.15 -6.91
N ALA A 27 5.27 7.22 -7.71
CA ALA A 27 5.77 5.93 -7.25
C ALA A 27 6.91 6.07 -6.23
N ASP A 28 7.83 7.02 -6.45
CA ASP A 28 8.93 7.34 -5.55
C ASP A 28 8.43 7.88 -4.21
N VAL A 29 7.41 8.77 -4.24
CA VAL A 29 6.77 9.21 -3.00
C VAL A 29 6.18 8.01 -2.28
N PHE A 30 5.37 7.18 -2.94
CA PHE A 30 4.79 5.99 -2.32
C PHE A 30 5.85 5.05 -1.73
N HIS A 31 6.98 4.83 -2.42
CA HIS A 31 8.10 4.05 -1.89
C HIS A 31 8.72 4.69 -0.65
N SER A 32 8.93 6.02 -0.67
CA SER A 32 9.57 6.76 0.42
C SER A 32 8.70 6.83 1.69
N VAL A 33 7.37 6.87 1.54
CA VAL A 33 6.45 6.84 2.69
C VAL A 33 6.11 5.44 3.14
N ALA A 34 6.09 4.41 2.28
CA ALA A 34 5.68 3.05 2.69
C ALA A 34 6.41 2.54 3.95
N ALA A 35 7.74 2.70 4.00
CA ALA A 35 8.54 2.29 5.16
C ALA A 35 8.29 3.15 6.42
N LYS A 36 7.91 4.42 6.25
CA LYS A 36 7.59 5.35 7.35
C LYS A 36 6.12 5.29 7.77
N TYR A 37 5.24 4.80 6.91
CA TYR A 37 3.79 4.80 7.11
C TYR A 37 3.41 3.81 8.22
N ASP A 38 4.02 2.62 8.23
CA ASP A 38 3.81 1.64 9.30
C ASP A 38 4.29 2.18 10.65
N LEU A 39 5.44 2.86 10.68
CA LEU A 39 5.97 3.48 11.91
C LEU A 39 5.09 4.65 12.38
N MET A 40 4.66 5.52 11.48
CA MET A 40 3.75 6.61 11.79
C MET A 40 2.41 6.09 12.28
N ASN A 41 1.83 5.08 11.62
CA ASN A 41 0.57 4.48 12.07
C ASN A 41 0.73 3.81 13.42
N ASP A 42 1.82 3.08 13.67
CA ASP A 42 2.08 2.48 14.98
C ASP A 42 2.23 3.56 16.08
N LEU A 43 2.92 4.68 15.81
CA LEU A 43 3.13 5.75 16.78
C LEU A 43 1.86 6.59 17.00
N MET A 44 1.22 7.05 15.91
CA MET A 44 0.03 7.90 15.95
C MET A 44 -1.20 7.16 16.48
N SER A 45 -1.31 5.86 16.20
CA SER A 45 -2.38 5.04 16.78
C SER A 45 -2.04 4.50 18.16
N PHE A 46 -0.90 4.84 18.75
CA PHE A 46 -0.39 4.20 19.98
C PHE A 46 -0.45 2.66 19.91
N GLY A 47 -0.20 2.10 18.73
CA GLY A 47 -0.25 0.65 18.47
C GLY A 47 -1.65 0.04 18.32
N VAL A 48 -2.73 0.84 18.38
CA VAL A 48 -4.12 0.36 18.23
C VAL A 48 -4.35 -0.29 16.87
N HIS A 49 -3.63 0.14 15.82
CA HIS A 49 -3.69 -0.50 14.50
C HIS A 49 -3.40 -2.01 14.55
N ARG A 50 -2.54 -2.48 15.49
CA ARG A 50 -2.27 -3.90 15.69
C ARG A 50 -3.45 -4.66 16.29
N ILE A 51 -4.20 -4.00 17.18
CA ILE A 51 -5.43 -4.54 17.79
C ILE A 51 -6.52 -4.68 16.73
N TRP A 52 -6.69 -3.67 15.87
CA TRP A 52 -7.65 -3.75 14.77
C TRP A 52 -7.33 -4.88 13.81
N LYS A 53 -6.07 -5.03 13.39
CA LYS A 53 -5.65 -6.16 12.54
C LYS A 53 -5.97 -7.51 13.19
N ARG A 54 -5.72 -7.64 14.50
CA ARG A 54 -6.04 -8.87 15.24
C ARG A 54 -7.55 -9.11 15.30
N PHE A 55 -8.32 -8.08 15.62
CA PHE A 55 -9.77 -8.15 15.68
C PHE A 55 -10.40 -8.51 14.32
N THR A 56 -9.91 -7.95 13.23
CA THR A 56 -10.36 -8.28 11.86
C THR A 56 -10.13 -9.76 11.56
N ILE A 57 -8.96 -10.28 11.91
CA ILE A 57 -8.63 -11.69 11.73
C ILE A 57 -9.56 -12.57 12.58
N ASP A 58 -9.74 -12.25 13.86
CA ASP A 58 -10.58 -13.04 14.76
C ASP A 58 -12.06 -12.98 14.32
N SER A 59 -12.51 -11.84 13.82
CA SER A 59 -13.88 -11.64 13.31
C SER A 59 -14.14 -12.31 11.95
N SER A 60 -13.09 -12.54 11.14
CA SER A 60 -13.23 -13.18 9.82
C SER A 60 -13.71 -14.63 9.90
N GLY A 61 -13.55 -15.29 11.06
CA GLY A 61 -13.91 -16.70 11.24
C GLY A 61 -13.09 -17.67 10.39
N VAL A 62 -11.95 -17.24 9.84
CA VAL A 62 -11.10 -18.06 8.98
C VAL A 62 -10.56 -19.29 9.73
N ARG A 63 -10.61 -20.45 9.07
CA ARG A 63 -10.18 -21.74 9.60
C ARG A 63 -9.20 -22.43 8.65
N ARG A 64 -8.51 -23.44 9.17
CA ARG A 64 -7.61 -24.30 8.39
C ARG A 64 -8.33 -24.88 7.16
N GLY A 65 -7.63 -24.89 6.03
CA GLY A 65 -8.12 -25.37 4.73
C GLY A 65 -9.00 -24.39 3.95
N GLN A 66 -9.33 -23.22 4.51
CA GLN A 66 -10.06 -22.19 3.77
C GLN A 66 -9.12 -21.36 2.87
N ARG A 67 -9.71 -20.65 1.90
CA ARG A 67 -8.97 -19.75 1.00
C ARG A 67 -9.35 -18.31 1.30
N VAL A 68 -8.35 -17.43 1.34
CA VAL A 68 -8.50 -15.99 1.62
C VAL A 68 -7.89 -15.20 0.47
N LEU A 69 -8.60 -14.17 0.00
CA LEU A 69 -8.12 -13.23 -1.02
C LEU A 69 -7.98 -11.85 -0.40
N ASP A 70 -6.76 -11.31 -0.43
CA ASP A 70 -6.44 -9.96 0.04
C ASP A 70 -6.37 -9.00 -1.15
N LEU A 71 -7.39 -8.16 -1.31
CA LEU A 71 -7.53 -7.24 -2.46
C LEU A 71 -6.64 -6.01 -2.37
N ALA A 72 -6.18 -5.66 -1.17
CA ALA A 72 -5.40 -4.46 -0.90
C ALA A 72 -4.23 -4.76 0.03
N GLY A 73 -3.52 -5.86 -0.23
CA GLY A 73 -2.58 -6.45 0.72
C GLY A 73 -1.40 -5.57 1.12
N GLY A 74 -1.05 -4.55 0.33
CA GLY A 74 0.02 -3.61 0.65
C GLY A 74 1.33 -4.34 1.01
N THR A 75 1.86 -4.10 2.22
CA THR A 75 3.07 -4.76 2.76
C THR A 75 2.89 -6.25 3.08
N GLY A 76 1.67 -6.81 2.94
CA GLY A 76 1.38 -8.23 3.08
C GLY A 76 1.19 -8.72 4.52
N ASP A 77 1.15 -7.83 5.51
CA ASP A 77 1.05 -8.22 6.94
C ASP A 77 -0.23 -9.01 7.26
N LEU A 78 -1.37 -8.63 6.68
CA LEU A 78 -2.64 -9.32 6.89
C LEU A 78 -2.65 -10.69 6.17
N THR A 79 -2.20 -10.72 4.92
CA THR A 79 -2.02 -11.95 4.14
C THR A 79 -1.10 -12.96 4.86
N ALA A 80 0.03 -12.51 5.42
CA ALA A 80 0.96 -13.37 6.15
C ALA A 80 0.32 -13.97 7.43
N LYS A 81 -0.50 -13.18 8.14
CA LYS A 81 -1.24 -13.68 9.31
C LYS A 81 -2.32 -14.69 8.90
N PHE A 82 -3.06 -14.43 7.83
CA PHE A 82 -4.07 -15.35 7.31
C PHE A 82 -3.47 -16.66 6.82
N SER A 83 -2.34 -16.62 6.10
CA SER A 83 -1.63 -17.81 5.62
C SER A 83 -1.32 -18.80 6.76
N ARG A 84 -0.86 -18.29 7.92
CA ARG A 84 -0.60 -19.12 9.11
C ARG A 84 -1.85 -19.76 9.70
N LEU A 85 -3.02 -19.15 9.51
CA LEU A 85 -4.30 -19.64 10.02
C LEU A 85 -4.94 -20.67 9.10
N VAL A 86 -4.93 -20.42 7.79
CA VAL A 86 -5.46 -21.39 6.81
C VAL A 86 -4.56 -22.64 6.71
N GLY A 87 -3.26 -22.49 6.98
CA GLY A 87 -2.30 -23.60 6.91
C GLY A 87 -2.04 -24.03 5.47
N ASP A 88 -1.32 -25.14 5.32
CA ASP A 88 -1.02 -25.71 4.01
C ASP A 88 -2.32 -26.25 3.36
N THR A 89 -2.45 -26.01 2.06
CA THR A 89 -3.53 -26.51 1.22
C THR A 89 -3.20 -27.86 0.61
#